data_AF-A0A822A8F5-F1
#
_entry.id   AF-A0A822A8F5-F1
#
_cell.length_a   1.000
_cell.length_b   1.000
_cell.length_c   1.000
_cell.angle_alpha   90.00
_cell.angle_beta   90.00
_cell.angle_gamma   90.00
#
_symmetry.space_group_name_H-M   'P 1'
#
loop_
_entity.id
_entity.type
_entity.pdbx_description
1 polymer ?
#
loop_
_entity_poly.entity_id
_entity_poly.type
_entity_poly.pdbx_seq_one_letter_code
_entity_poly.pdbx_strand_id
1 'polypeptide(L)'
;NPASIGRSGVGQIYQIHVLQSEGFNILHDLFPSLKDKLLNEYNIRLYSLKNYGKFVINGNLLKQNLTKDIEWLGIDRFTLETAMRKELCLQFGNQIEWITNARVVELIADRSANVVHGTKYRLKDSSSSLEIYGNFIIDCTGRNTSSTKWLKESLNLIVPTVQMHFGCGYVTFVGERFKTGDSSLDSKPIYFSNANVPDNNTGCYISPVRTIKSTDENSLGILSTIAVNCVNAEYPPNDSYENLLDWVKEHLDRDFPVILNSTKLCSPLVSHHRAIDDRKYVESLGKKWPRNYIL
;
A
#
# COMPACT_ATOMS: atom_id res chain seq x y z
N ASN A 1 -19.38 9.07 2.37
CA ASN A 1 -19.13 8.88 3.82
C ASN A 1 -17.71 8.34 3.98
N PRO A 2 -16.75 9.11 4.52
CA PRO A 2 -15.36 8.66 4.70
C PRO A 2 -15.23 7.39 5.56
N ALA A 3 -16.21 7.13 6.43
CA ALA A 3 -16.26 5.95 7.29
C ALA A 3 -16.59 4.64 6.57
N SER A 4 -16.95 4.67 5.27
CA SER A 4 -17.25 3.46 4.48
C SER A 4 -16.10 2.98 3.59
N ILE A 5 -14.91 3.58 3.71
CA ILE A 5 -13.81 3.41 2.73
C ILE A 5 -12.86 2.26 3.13
N GLY A 6 -13.03 1.64 4.31
CA GLY A 6 -12.13 0.57 4.80
C GLY A 6 -12.83 -0.71 5.24
N ARG A 7 -12.41 -1.86 4.69
CA ARG A 7 -12.60 -3.19 5.27
C ARG A 7 -11.66 -3.39 6.47
N SER A 8 -12.22 -3.83 7.60
CA SER A 8 -11.44 -4.22 8.78
C SER A 8 -10.41 -5.29 8.44
N GLY A 9 -9.21 -5.19 9.01
CA GLY A 9 -8.11 -6.15 8.83
C GLY A 9 -7.21 -5.90 7.61
N VAL A 10 -7.56 -4.96 6.73
CA VAL A 10 -6.68 -4.55 5.62
C VAL A 10 -5.75 -3.44 6.12
N GLY A 11 -4.47 -3.77 6.28
CA GLY A 11 -3.45 -2.79 6.60
C GLY A 11 -3.45 -1.67 5.56
N GLN A 12 -3.31 -0.43 6.01
CA GLN A 12 -3.15 0.74 5.14
C GLN A 12 -4.35 1.02 4.23
N ILE A 13 -5.56 0.54 4.55
CA ILE A 13 -6.73 0.69 3.66
C ILE A 13 -7.15 2.14 3.38
N TYR A 14 -6.78 3.06 4.26
CA TYR A 14 -6.98 4.50 4.09
C TYR A 14 -5.74 5.21 3.51
N GLN A 15 -4.64 4.48 3.30
CA GLN A 15 -3.45 4.98 2.63
C GLN A 15 -3.60 4.70 1.15
N ILE A 16 -3.38 5.72 0.33
CA ILE A 16 -3.38 5.53 -1.11
C ILE A 16 -1.96 5.22 -1.57
N HIS A 17 -1.87 4.10 -2.26
CA HIS A 17 -0.66 3.63 -2.88
C HIS A 17 -0.50 4.29 -4.25
N VAL A 18 0.74 4.32 -4.71
CA VAL A 18 1.00 4.63 -6.10
C VAL A 18 1.27 3.32 -6.81
N LEU A 19 0.61 3.12 -7.94
CA LEU A 19 1.00 2.05 -8.86
C LEU A 19 2.19 2.56 -9.67
N GLN A 20 3.36 2.03 -9.33
CA GLN A 20 4.61 2.35 -10.02
C GLN A 20 4.60 1.80 -11.45
N SER A 21 5.40 2.40 -12.34
CA SER A 21 5.36 2.12 -13.79
C SER A 21 5.53 0.64 -14.11
N GLU A 22 6.42 -0.07 -13.42
CA GLU A 22 6.65 -1.49 -13.72
C GLU A 22 5.47 -2.38 -13.30
N GLY A 23 4.92 -2.14 -12.11
CA GLY A 23 3.69 -2.82 -11.67
C GLY A 23 2.53 -2.52 -12.62
N PHE A 24 2.47 -1.30 -13.14
CA PHE A 24 1.50 -0.92 -14.16
C PHE A 24 1.72 -1.64 -15.50
N ASN A 25 2.96 -1.74 -15.98
CA ASN A 25 3.30 -2.44 -17.21
C ASN A 25 2.92 -3.92 -17.13
N ILE A 26 3.27 -4.60 -16.03
CA ILE A 26 2.89 -6.00 -15.80
C ILE A 26 1.36 -6.15 -15.83
N LEU A 27 0.63 -5.25 -15.17
CA LEU A 27 -0.83 -5.28 -15.19
C LEU A 27 -1.40 -4.98 -16.58
N HIS A 28 -0.75 -4.12 -17.37
CA HIS A 28 -1.16 -3.83 -18.74
C HIS A 28 -0.94 -5.02 -19.66
N ASP A 29 0.17 -5.74 -19.51
CA ASP A 29 0.46 -6.96 -20.27
C ASP A 29 -0.57 -8.07 -19.97
N LEU A 30 -1.00 -8.18 -18.71
CA LEU A 30 -2.03 -9.13 -18.28
C LEU A 30 -3.45 -8.68 -18.65
N PHE A 31 -3.72 -7.37 -18.56
CA PHE A 31 -5.03 -6.75 -18.76
C PHE A 31 -4.89 -5.51 -19.66
N PRO A 32 -4.82 -5.67 -20.99
CA PRO A 32 -4.56 -4.56 -21.91
C PRO A 32 -5.56 -3.39 -21.80
N SER A 33 -6.83 -3.68 -21.51
CA SER A 33 -7.88 -2.66 -21.33
C SER A 33 -7.81 -1.90 -20.01
N LEU A 34 -7.05 -2.39 -19.02
CA LEU A 34 -7.08 -1.83 -17.66
C LEU A 34 -6.64 -0.36 -17.65
N LYS A 35 -5.63 0.00 -18.44
CA LYS A 35 -5.15 1.39 -18.56
C LYS A 35 -6.28 2.34 -18.90
N ASP A 36 -6.97 2.08 -20.00
CA ASP A 36 -8.03 2.97 -20.48
C ASP A 36 -9.20 3.03 -19.51
N LYS A 37 -9.53 1.94 -18.83
CA LYS A 37 -10.56 1.95 -17.79
C LYS A 37 -10.14 2.81 -16.60
N LEU A 38 -8.91 2.64 -16.11
CA LEU A 38 -8.40 3.44 -15.00
C LEU A 38 -8.42 4.94 -15.34
N LEU A 39 -7.93 5.31 -16.53
CA LEU A 39 -7.88 6.71 -16.96
C LEU A 39 -9.28 7.29 -17.22
N ASN A 40 -10.14 6.57 -17.94
CA ASN A 40 -11.41 7.12 -18.45
C ASN A 40 -12.60 6.87 -17.52
N GLU A 41 -12.74 5.68 -16.93
CA GLU A 41 -13.88 5.33 -16.07
C GLU A 41 -13.66 5.78 -14.62
N TYR A 42 -12.43 5.63 -14.13
CA TYR A 42 -12.09 5.92 -12.74
C TYR A 42 -11.45 7.31 -12.57
N ASN A 43 -11.28 8.07 -13.66
CA ASN A 43 -10.69 9.42 -13.66
C ASN A 43 -9.32 9.46 -12.95
N ILE A 44 -8.53 8.41 -13.13
CA ILE A 44 -7.17 8.30 -12.60
C ILE A 44 -6.23 9.13 -13.45
N ARG A 45 -5.25 9.76 -12.80
CA ARG A 45 -4.22 10.56 -13.48
C ARG A 45 -2.89 9.82 -13.49
N LEU A 46 -2.21 9.98 -14.62
CA LEU A 46 -0.83 9.62 -14.81
C LEU A 46 0.04 10.82 -14.47
N TYR A 47 0.97 10.64 -13.53
CA TYR A 47 1.90 11.68 -13.11
C TYR A 47 3.31 11.32 -13.55
N SER A 48 3.86 12.15 -14.44
CA SER A 48 5.30 12.24 -14.70
C SER A 48 6.03 12.71 -13.44
N LEU A 49 6.86 11.85 -12.82
CA LEU A 49 7.67 12.27 -11.67
C LEU A 49 8.62 13.41 -12.03
N LYS A 50 9.13 13.42 -13.26
CA LYS A 50 10.02 14.47 -13.75
C LYS A 50 9.32 15.83 -13.72
N ASN A 51 8.09 15.91 -14.24
CA ASN A 51 7.40 17.18 -14.41
C ASN A 51 6.62 17.61 -13.15
N TYR A 52 6.08 16.65 -12.40
CA TYR A 52 5.17 16.90 -11.28
C TYR A 52 5.80 16.69 -9.90
N GLY A 53 6.99 16.12 -9.83
CA GLY A 53 7.69 15.81 -8.59
C GLY A 53 8.65 16.88 -8.10
N LYS A 54 8.72 17.05 -6.79
CA LYS A 54 9.82 17.73 -6.09
C LYS A 54 10.44 16.74 -5.11
N PHE A 55 11.68 16.35 -5.37
CA PHE A 55 12.43 15.40 -4.56
C PHE A 55 13.59 16.11 -3.87
N VAL A 56 13.60 16.07 -2.55
CA VAL A 56 14.64 16.68 -1.72
C VAL A 56 15.33 15.58 -0.93
N ILE A 57 16.67 15.57 -0.97
CA ILE A 57 17.51 14.72 -0.14
C ILE A 57 18.55 15.64 0.50
N ASN A 58 18.64 15.66 1.83
CA ASN A 58 19.56 16.53 2.58
C ASN A 58 19.40 18.02 2.23
N GLY A 59 18.16 18.49 2.10
CA GLY A 59 17.88 19.86 1.66
C GLY A 59 18.23 20.15 0.20
N ASN A 60 18.80 19.19 -0.53
CA ASN A 60 19.18 19.36 -1.93
C ASN A 60 18.06 18.84 -2.85
N LEU A 61 17.60 19.71 -3.74
CA LEU A 61 16.68 19.35 -4.81
C LEU A 61 17.39 18.42 -5.80
N LEU A 62 16.85 17.23 -6.00
CA LEU A 62 17.36 16.30 -7.01
C LEU A 62 17.14 16.86 -8.41
N LYS A 63 18.18 16.78 -9.25
CA LYS A 63 18.13 17.21 -10.65
C LYS A 63 17.21 16.27 -11.44
N GLN A 64 16.04 16.76 -11.83
CA GLN A 64 15.01 16.03 -12.57
C GLN A 64 15.48 15.49 -13.95
N ASN A 65 16.60 15.99 -14.48
CA ASN A 65 17.10 15.63 -15.81
C ASN A 65 18.06 14.43 -15.83
N LEU A 66 18.38 13.82 -14.69
CA LEU A 66 19.40 12.77 -14.61
C LEU A 66 18.87 11.35 -14.84
N THR A 67 17.56 11.14 -15.03
CA THR A 67 16.94 9.83 -15.20
C THR A 67 15.80 9.84 -16.22
N LYS A 68 15.46 8.67 -16.77
CA LYS A 68 14.22 8.46 -17.52
C LYS A 68 13.04 8.88 -16.64
N ASP A 69 12.04 9.50 -17.25
CA ASP A 69 10.81 9.83 -16.53
C ASP A 69 10.10 8.54 -16.06
N ILE A 70 9.55 8.60 -14.86
CA ILE A 70 8.82 7.50 -14.24
C ILE A 70 7.39 7.96 -14.12
N GLU A 71 6.47 7.18 -14.67
CA GLU A 71 5.05 7.47 -14.64
C GLU A 71 4.40 6.78 -13.44
N TRP A 72 3.66 7.55 -12.66
CA TRP A 72 2.94 7.09 -11.49
C TRP A 72 1.44 7.20 -11.73
N LEU A 73 0.72 6.11 -11.50
CA LEU A 73 -0.73 6.17 -11.40
C LEU A 73 -1.10 6.34 -9.93
N GLY A 74 -1.58 7.54 -9.58
CA GLY A 74 -2.18 7.79 -8.29
C GLY A 74 -3.52 7.08 -8.24
N ILE A 75 -3.63 5.97 -7.49
CA ILE A 75 -4.84 5.16 -7.44
C ILE A 75 -4.98 4.52 -6.06
N ASP A 76 -6.16 4.64 -5.45
CA ASP A 76 -6.42 3.94 -4.20
C ASP A 76 -6.55 2.43 -4.45
N ARG A 77 -6.13 1.64 -3.45
CA ARG A 77 -6.12 0.19 -3.53
C ARG A 77 -7.49 -0.40 -3.83
N PHE A 78 -8.56 0.18 -3.27
CA PHE A 78 -9.91 -0.35 -3.46
C PHE A 78 -10.35 -0.19 -4.91
N THR A 79 -10.08 0.96 -5.53
CA THR A 79 -10.35 1.20 -6.95
C THR A 79 -9.56 0.25 -7.83
N LEU A 80 -8.26 0.06 -7.56
CA LEU A 80 -7.42 -0.89 -8.31
C LEU A 80 -7.96 -2.33 -8.20
N GLU A 81 -8.18 -2.83 -6.99
CA GLU A 81 -8.71 -4.18 -6.75
C GLU A 81 -10.09 -4.39 -7.42
N THR A 82 -10.95 -3.37 -7.38
CA THR A 82 -12.26 -3.43 -8.03
C THR A 82 -12.13 -3.49 -9.55
N ALA A 83 -11.27 -2.67 -10.14
CA ALA A 83 -11.03 -2.67 -11.58
C ALA A 83 -10.45 -4.03 -12.03
N MET A 84 -9.42 -4.53 -11.34
CA MET A 84 -8.82 -5.83 -11.62
C MET A 84 -9.82 -6.98 -11.48
N ARG A 85 -10.67 -6.97 -10.44
CA ARG A 85 -11.69 -8.01 -10.26
C ARG A 85 -12.69 -8.03 -11.41
N LYS A 86 -13.11 -6.86 -11.91
CA LYS A 86 -13.96 -6.78 -13.11
C LYS A 86 -13.27 -7.39 -14.33
N GLU A 87 -11.99 -7.08 -14.55
CA GLU A 87 -11.23 -7.65 -15.68
C GLU A 87 -11.13 -9.17 -15.58
N LEU A 88 -10.84 -9.70 -14.39
CA LEU A 88 -10.81 -11.15 -14.16
C LEU A 88 -12.16 -11.80 -14.48
N CYS A 89 -13.28 -11.21 -14.04
CA CYS A 89 -14.61 -11.73 -14.36
C CYS A 89 -14.92 -11.65 -15.87
N LEU A 90 -14.50 -10.59 -16.56
CA LEU A 90 -14.72 -10.44 -17.99
C LEU A 90 -13.90 -11.44 -18.81
N GLN A 91 -12.62 -11.62 -18.46
CA GLN A 91 -11.69 -12.46 -19.21
C GLN A 91 -11.90 -13.96 -18.95
N PHE A 92 -12.19 -14.35 -17.71
CA PHE A 92 -12.26 -15.75 -17.31
C PHE A 92 -13.69 -16.23 -17.06
N GLY A 93 -14.68 -15.33 -16.99
CA GLY A 93 -16.09 -15.69 -16.86
C GLY A 93 -16.37 -16.58 -15.66
N ASN A 94 -16.89 -17.77 -15.93
CA ASN A 94 -17.23 -18.80 -14.93
C ASN A 94 -16.05 -19.70 -14.53
N GLN A 95 -14.84 -19.47 -15.05
CA GLN A 95 -13.64 -20.24 -14.66
C GLN A 95 -13.09 -19.82 -13.29
N ILE A 96 -13.54 -18.69 -12.74
CA ILE A 96 -13.11 -18.21 -11.42
C ILE A 96 -14.30 -18.27 -10.46
N GLU A 97 -14.14 -19.04 -9.38
CA GLU A 97 -15.05 -19.05 -8.24
C GLU A 97 -14.52 -18.14 -7.12
N TRP A 98 -15.35 -17.21 -6.66
CA TRP A 98 -15.01 -16.30 -5.57
C TRP A 98 -15.68 -16.71 -4.27
N ILE A 99 -14.92 -17.34 -3.37
CA ILE A 99 -15.38 -17.64 -2.00
C ILE A 99 -15.06 -16.42 -1.12
N THR A 100 -16.09 -15.64 -0.78
CA THR A 100 -15.95 -14.42 0.04
C THR A 100 -16.33 -14.65 1.49
N ASN A 101 -15.92 -13.74 2.39
CA ASN A 101 -16.14 -13.87 3.85
C ASN A 101 -15.64 -15.19 4.42
N ALA A 102 -14.58 -15.74 3.81
CA ALA A 102 -13.94 -16.98 4.20
C ALA A 102 -12.56 -16.72 4.81
N ARG A 103 -12.19 -17.55 5.77
CA ARG A 103 -10.85 -17.59 6.35
C ARG A 103 -10.31 -19.00 6.28
N VAL A 104 -9.16 -19.17 5.65
CA VAL A 104 -8.40 -20.44 5.70
C VAL A 104 -7.97 -20.70 7.14
N VAL A 105 -8.15 -21.92 7.62
CA VAL A 105 -7.83 -22.32 8.99
C VAL A 105 -6.79 -23.43 9.06
N GLU A 106 -6.64 -24.24 8.01
CA GLU A 106 -5.75 -25.41 7.98
C GLU A 106 -5.36 -25.78 6.54
N LEU A 107 -4.19 -26.42 6.36
CA LEU A 107 -3.83 -27.09 5.10
C LEU A 107 -4.24 -28.56 5.15
N ILE A 108 -4.78 -29.06 4.04
CA ILE A 108 -4.99 -30.49 3.81
C ILE A 108 -3.72 -31.01 3.14
N ALA A 109 -2.91 -31.79 3.87
CA ALA A 109 -1.60 -32.21 3.42
C ALA A 109 -1.30 -33.68 3.73
N ASP A 110 -0.53 -34.32 2.85
CA ASP A 110 0.07 -35.63 3.09
C ASP A 110 1.51 -35.43 3.58
N ARG A 111 1.72 -35.70 4.86
CA ARG A 111 3.02 -35.59 5.52
C ARG A 111 4.04 -36.60 4.99
N SER A 112 3.61 -37.80 4.59
CA SER A 112 4.49 -38.84 4.08
C SER A 112 4.99 -38.50 2.68
N ALA A 113 4.12 -37.95 1.83
CA ALA A 113 4.45 -37.55 0.47
C ALA A 113 5.03 -36.12 0.37
N ASN A 114 4.98 -35.35 1.46
CA ASN A 114 5.32 -33.93 1.53
C ASN A 114 4.59 -33.09 0.47
N VAL A 115 3.26 -33.21 0.43
CA VAL A 115 2.38 -32.59 -0.58
C VAL A 115 1.22 -31.88 0.12
N VAL A 116 0.86 -30.69 -0.36
CA VAL A 116 -0.40 -30.03 -0.01
C VAL A 116 -1.44 -30.32 -1.09
N HIS A 117 -2.62 -30.76 -0.68
CA HIS A 117 -3.74 -31.13 -1.57
C HIS A 117 -4.87 -30.11 -1.56
N GLY A 118 -4.93 -29.26 -0.54
CA GLY A 118 -6.03 -28.33 -0.39
C GLY A 118 -5.96 -27.53 0.90
N THR A 119 -7.06 -26.86 1.21
CA THR A 119 -7.20 -26.07 2.45
C THR A 119 -8.57 -26.32 3.07
N LYS A 120 -8.63 -26.16 4.40
CA LYS A 120 -9.90 -26.00 5.10
C LYS A 120 -10.13 -24.51 5.33
N TYR A 121 -11.36 -24.05 5.10
CA TYR A 121 -11.76 -22.69 5.36
C TYR A 121 -13.06 -22.63 6.17
N ARG A 122 -13.29 -21.48 6.81
CA ARG A 122 -14.50 -21.21 7.58
C ARG A 122 -15.14 -19.92 7.07
N LEU A 123 -16.45 -19.95 6.88
CA LEU A 123 -17.23 -18.74 6.59
C LEU A 123 -17.43 -17.93 7.88
N LYS A 124 -17.47 -16.60 7.77
CA LYS A 124 -17.53 -15.68 8.92
C LYS A 124 -18.62 -16.02 9.95
N ASP A 125 -19.77 -16.51 9.49
CA ASP A 125 -20.95 -16.79 10.32
C ASP A 125 -21.20 -18.30 10.51
N SER A 126 -20.21 -19.15 10.23
CA SER A 126 -20.30 -20.60 10.39
C SER A 126 -19.26 -21.12 11.38
N SER A 127 -19.65 -22.07 12.23
CA SER A 127 -18.71 -22.81 13.08
C SER A 127 -18.03 -23.96 12.33
N SER A 128 -18.65 -24.47 11.28
CA SER A 128 -18.16 -25.60 10.48
C SER A 128 -17.09 -25.16 9.49
N SER A 129 -16.03 -25.97 9.38
CA SER A 129 -15.05 -25.83 8.30
C SER A 129 -15.51 -26.58 7.05
N LEU A 130 -15.25 -25.98 5.89
CA LEU A 130 -15.41 -26.56 4.58
C LEU A 130 -14.03 -26.86 3.97
N GLU A 131 -13.97 -27.79 3.04
CA GLU A 131 -12.74 -28.20 2.37
C GLU A 131 -12.73 -27.76 0.91
N ILE A 132 -11.56 -27.39 0.40
CA ILE A 132 -11.33 -27.14 -1.02
C ILE A 132 -10.01 -27.77 -1.43
N TYR A 133 -10.03 -28.50 -2.55
CA TYR A 133 -8.89 -29.25 -3.08
C TYR A 133 -8.35 -28.58 -4.35
N GLY A 134 -7.05 -28.70 -4.59
CA GLY A 134 -6.40 -28.11 -5.76
C GLY A 134 -5.02 -28.70 -6.03
N ASN A 135 -4.57 -28.58 -7.29
CA ASN A 135 -3.22 -28.99 -7.67
C ASN A 135 -2.14 -28.02 -7.20
N PHE A 136 -2.50 -26.76 -6.98
CA PHE A 136 -1.64 -25.72 -6.42
C PHE A 136 -2.42 -24.89 -5.41
N ILE A 137 -1.78 -24.59 -4.29
CA ILE A 137 -2.29 -23.74 -3.22
C ILE A 137 -1.31 -22.58 -3.11
N ILE A 138 -1.79 -21.36 -3.38
CA ILE A 138 -0.99 -20.14 -3.37
C ILE A 138 -1.50 -19.25 -2.25
N ASP A 139 -0.66 -18.97 -1.26
CA ASP A 139 -1.02 -18.08 -0.17
C ASP A 139 -0.74 -16.61 -0.51
N CYS A 140 -1.81 -15.86 -0.80
CA CYS A 140 -1.75 -14.42 -1.02
C CYS A 140 -2.32 -13.61 0.16
N THR A 141 -2.36 -14.17 1.39
CA THR A 141 -2.95 -13.50 2.56
C THR A 141 -2.07 -12.38 3.16
N GLY A 142 -0.84 -12.21 2.65
CA GLY A 142 0.04 -11.09 2.96
C GLY A 142 0.71 -11.19 4.34
N ARG A 143 1.04 -10.04 4.93
CA ARG A 143 1.88 -9.94 6.13
C ARG A 143 1.38 -10.75 7.33
N ASN A 144 0.06 -10.85 7.53
CA ASN A 144 -0.55 -11.60 8.63
C ASN A 144 -0.87 -13.05 8.27
N THR A 145 -0.19 -13.59 7.25
CA THR A 145 -0.33 -14.99 6.85
C THR A 145 -0.14 -15.94 8.03
N SER A 146 -0.96 -17.00 8.06
CA SER A 146 -0.85 -18.08 9.03
C SER A 146 -0.11 -19.30 8.45
N SER A 147 0.57 -19.14 7.32
CA SER A 147 1.19 -20.25 6.59
C SER A 147 2.30 -20.95 7.34
N THR A 148 3.12 -20.23 8.10
CA THR A 148 4.13 -20.84 8.99
C THR A 148 3.47 -21.74 10.04
N LYS A 149 2.31 -21.33 10.57
CA LYS A 149 1.51 -22.13 11.50
C LYS A 149 0.94 -23.36 10.81
N TRP A 150 0.29 -23.19 9.65
CA TRP A 150 -0.32 -24.31 8.93
C TRP A 150 0.72 -25.35 8.49
N LEU A 151 1.88 -24.92 7.98
CA LEU A 151 2.97 -25.82 7.58
C LEU A 151 3.52 -26.60 8.78
N LYS A 152 3.65 -25.96 9.95
CA LYS A 152 4.07 -26.63 11.18
C LYS A 152 3.03 -27.67 11.63
N GLU A 153 1.75 -27.31 11.62
CA GLU A 153 0.68 -28.19 12.10
C GLU A 153 0.43 -29.37 11.16
N SER A 154 0.34 -29.13 9.85
CA SER A 154 0.00 -30.17 8.86
C SER A 154 1.21 -31.02 8.43
N LEU A 155 2.42 -30.47 8.44
CA LEU A 155 3.63 -31.14 7.90
C LEU A 155 4.80 -31.25 8.89
N ASN A 156 4.69 -30.67 10.10
CA ASN A 156 5.81 -30.49 11.02
C ASN A 156 6.99 -29.73 10.39
N LEU A 157 6.69 -28.83 9.46
CA LEU A 157 7.69 -28.01 8.78
C LEU A 157 7.83 -26.66 9.48
N ILE A 158 9.02 -26.38 10.00
CA ILE A 158 9.35 -25.10 10.62
C ILE A 158 10.08 -24.25 9.59
N VAL A 159 9.48 -23.11 9.22
CA VAL A 159 10.13 -22.10 8.38
C VAL A 159 10.95 -21.18 9.27
N PRO A 160 12.29 -21.14 9.14
CA PRO A 160 13.11 -20.20 9.90
C PRO A 160 12.63 -18.78 9.64
N THR A 161 12.33 -18.06 10.71
CA THR A 161 11.76 -16.71 10.65
C THR A 161 12.54 -15.80 11.57
N VAL A 162 12.98 -14.65 11.06
CA VAL A 162 13.65 -13.61 11.84
C VAL A 162 12.82 -12.35 11.79
N GLN A 163 12.58 -11.76 12.96
CA GLN A 163 11.97 -10.44 13.06
C GLN A 163 13.04 -9.38 12.79
N MET A 164 12.86 -8.61 11.73
CA MET A 164 13.71 -7.49 11.35
C MET A 164 13.12 -6.21 11.90
N HIS A 165 13.92 -5.42 12.62
CA HIS A 165 13.52 -4.11 13.14
C HIS A 165 14.11 -3.01 12.25
N PHE A 166 13.26 -2.23 11.61
CA PHE A 166 13.66 -1.16 10.67
C PHE A 166 13.71 0.22 11.32
N GLY A 167 13.17 0.38 12.53
CA GLY A 167 13.12 1.66 13.24
C GLY A 167 12.40 2.77 12.48
N CYS A 168 11.58 2.47 11.47
CA CYS A 168 10.85 3.45 10.67
C CYS A 168 9.39 3.52 11.11
N GLY A 169 8.92 4.72 11.40
CA GLY A 169 7.55 5.01 11.77
C GLY A 169 6.98 6.18 10.98
N TYR A 170 5.67 6.21 10.78
CA TYR A 170 5.04 7.32 10.08
C TYR A 170 3.61 7.54 10.50
N VAL A 171 3.13 8.76 10.32
CA VAL A 171 1.72 9.16 10.43
C VAL A 171 1.24 9.49 9.04
N THR A 172 0.08 8.99 8.67
CA THR A 172 -0.48 9.23 7.35
C THR A 172 -1.97 9.50 7.37
N PHE A 173 -2.40 10.26 6.39
CA PHE A 173 -3.77 10.70 6.23
C PHE A 173 -4.03 11.11 4.77
N VAL A 174 -5.31 11.30 4.46
CA VAL A 174 -5.79 11.86 3.20
C VAL A 174 -6.22 13.29 3.43
N GLY A 175 -5.80 14.20 2.54
CA GLY A 175 -6.20 15.59 2.57
C GLY A 175 -6.54 16.14 1.19
N GLU A 176 -7.48 17.08 1.16
CA GLU A 176 -7.75 17.91 -0.02
C GLU A 176 -6.77 19.08 -0.03
N ARG A 177 -6.06 19.26 -1.15
CA ARG A 177 -5.08 20.32 -1.33
C ARG A 177 -5.77 21.62 -1.76
N PHE A 178 -5.44 22.73 -1.09
CA PHE A 178 -5.83 24.08 -1.50
C PHE A 178 -4.60 24.91 -1.89
N LYS A 179 -4.85 25.99 -2.64
CA LYS A 179 -3.84 26.98 -3.02
C LYS A 179 -3.08 27.46 -1.80
N THR A 180 -1.75 27.43 -1.88
CA THR A 180 -0.84 27.90 -0.84
C THR A 180 -0.53 29.39 -0.98
N GLY A 181 -0.82 29.98 -2.14
CA GLY A 181 -0.35 31.32 -2.51
C GLY A 181 1.04 31.29 -3.16
N ASP A 182 1.71 30.13 -3.19
CA ASP A 182 2.96 29.90 -3.92
C ASP A 182 2.68 29.01 -5.15
N SER A 183 2.72 29.63 -6.33
CA SER A 183 2.49 28.94 -7.61
C SER A 183 3.47 27.78 -7.86
N SER A 184 4.68 27.83 -7.31
CA SER A 184 5.65 26.74 -7.41
C SER A 184 5.24 25.53 -6.58
N LEU A 185 4.54 25.77 -5.45
CA LEU A 185 4.02 24.72 -4.59
C LEU A 185 2.67 24.17 -5.09
N ASP A 186 1.85 25.03 -5.70
CA ASP A 186 0.53 24.67 -6.20
C ASP A 186 0.60 23.89 -7.53
N SER A 187 1.66 24.09 -8.31
CA SER A 187 1.85 23.43 -9.61
C SER A 187 2.39 22.00 -9.53
N LYS A 188 3.00 21.62 -8.40
CA LYS A 188 3.54 20.26 -8.20
C LYS A 188 2.64 19.47 -7.26
N PRO A 189 2.04 18.36 -7.69
CA PRO A 189 1.22 17.52 -6.82
C PRO A 189 2.04 16.52 -6.00
N ILE A 190 3.30 16.25 -6.37
CA ILE A 190 4.15 15.23 -5.73
C ILE A 190 5.32 15.88 -5.01
N TYR A 191 5.44 15.61 -3.71
CA TYR A 191 6.56 16.04 -2.88
C TYR A 191 7.14 14.87 -2.13
N PHE A 192 8.45 14.85 -2.05
CA PHE A 192 9.17 13.85 -1.32
C PHE A 192 10.41 14.47 -0.69
N SER A 193 10.50 14.37 0.63
CA SER A 193 11.72 14.61 1.38
C SER A 193 11.99 13.36 2.20
N ASN A 194 13.17 12.79 2.00
CA ASN A 194 13.55 11.54 2.63
C ASN A 194 14.32 11.80 3.91
N ALA A 195 14.08 10.97 4.93
CA ALA A 195 14.98 10.86 6.06
C ALA A 195 16.36 10.40 5.55
N ASN A 196 17.41 11.05 6.02
CA ASN A 196 18.78 10.72 5.72
C ASN A 196 19.59 10.64 7.02
N VAL A 197 19.62 9.45 7.58
CA VAL A 197 20.39 9.17 8.79
C VAL A 197 21.90 9.21 8.54
N PRO A 198 22.69 9.68 9.53
CA PRO A 198 22.27 10.08 10.87
C PRO A 198 21.78 11.53 10.98
N ASP A 199 21.98 12.36 9.95
CA ASP A 199 21.86 13.82 10.05
C ASP A 199 20.42 14.34 10.09
N ASN A 200 19.50 13.64 9.44
CA ASN A 200 18.09 13.95 9.45
C ASN A 200 17.27 12.67 9.53
N ASN A 201 16.51 12.50 10.60
CA ASN A 201 15.67 11.32 10.81
C ASN A 201 14.23 11.52 10.34
N THR A 202 13.85 12.69 9.83
CA THR A 202 12.48 13.03 9.44
C THR A 202 12.31 13.09 7.92
N GLY A 203 11.10 12.82 7.46
CA GLY A 203 10.73 12.92 6.05
C GLY A 203 9.25 13.20 5.88
N CYS A 204 8.88 13.56 4.65
CA CYS A 204 7.49 13.72 4.28
C CYS A 204 7.29 13.34 2.82
N TYR A 205 6.21 12.63 2.58
CA TYR A 205 5.75 12.19 1.28
C TYR A 205 4.34 12.72 1.06
N ILE A 206 4.14 13.38 -0.07
CA ILE A 206 2.83 13.82 -0.55
C ILE A 206 2.66 13.31 -1.96
N SER A 207 1.61 12.54 -2.20
CA SER A 207 1.27 12.06 -3.52
C SER A 207 -0.22 12.23 -3.81
N PRO A 208 -0.58 12.64 -5.03
CA PRO A 208 -1.97 12.72 -5.44
C PRO A 208 -2.58 11.31 -5.50
N VAL A 209 -3.83 11.25 -5.07
CA VAL A 209 -4.69 10.06 -5.04
C VAL A 209 -5.58 10.04 -6.26
N ARG A 210 -6.31 11.15 -6.45
CA ARG A 210 -7.31 11.30 -7.49
C ARG A 210 -7.68 12.76 -7.61
N THR A 211 -8.26 13.10 -8.75
CA THR A 211 -8.92 14.39 -8.92
C THR A 211 -10.33 14.32 -8.37
N ILE A 212 -10.75 15.39 -7.70
CA ILE A 212 -12.11 15.58 -7.20
C ILE A 212 -12.69 16.86 -7.76
N LYS A 213 -14.02 16.88 -7.90
CA LYS A 213 -14.75 18.13 -8.10
C LYS A 213 -14.98 18.75 -6.72
N SER A 214 -14.35 19.88 -6.47
CA SER A 214 -14.59 20.69 -5.29
C SER A 214 -15.53 21.84 -5.64
N THR A 215 -16.36 22.25 -4.69
CA THR A 215 -17.19 23.46 -4.81
C THR A 215 -16.44 24.71 -4.37
N ASP A 216 -15.25 24.55 -3.79
CA ASP A 216 -14.39 25.64 -3.34
C ASP A 216 -13.41 26.04 -4.46
N GLU A 217 -13.39 27.32 -4.83
CA GLU A 217 -12.54 27.89 -5.87
C GLU A 217 -11.04 27.93 -5.52
N ASN A 218 -10.72 27.78 -4.23
CA ASN A 218 -9.35 27.69 -3.73
C ASN A 218 -8.84 26.26 -3.68
N SER A 219 -9.71 25.27 -3.88
CA SER A 219 -9.29 23.88 -4.01
C SER A 219 -8.45 23.68 -5.27
N LEU A 220 -7.39 22.88 -5.16
CA LEU A 220 -6.64 22.38 -6.32
C LEU A 220 -7.35 21.19 -6.99
N GLY A 221 -8.47 20.72 -6.43
CA GLY A 221 -9.22 19.58 -6.94
C GLY A 221 -8.45 18.26 -6.82
N ILE A 222 -7.51 18.17 -5.87
CA ILE A 222 -6.65 17.01 -5.68
C ILE A 222 -6.81 16.49 -4.26
N LEU A 223 -7.18 15.21 -4.12
CA LEU A 223 -6.96 14.49 -2.88
C LEU A 223 -5.53 13.94 -2.91
N SER A 224 -4.81 14.09 -1.80
CA SER A 224 -3.45 13.57 -1.64
C SER A 224 -3.36 12.66 -0.43
N THR A 225 -2.56 11.61 -0.53
CA THR A 225 -2.04 10.92 0.64
C THR A 225 -0.80 11.66 1.10
N ILE A 226 -0.76 11.93 2.39
CA ILE A 226 0.36 12.57 3.06
C ILE A 226 0.86 11.58 4.09
N ALA A 227 2.18 11.37 4.12
CA ALA A 227 2.86 10.58 5.12
C ALA A 227 4.02 11.39 5.67
N VAL A 228 3.97 11.71 6.96
CA VAL A 228 5.10 12.26 7.70
C VAL A 228 5.79 11.09 8.37
N ASN A 229 7.09 10.94 8.18
CA ASN A 229 7.83 9.76 8.64
C ASN A 229 9.06 10.14 9.45
N CYS A 230 9.42 9.24 10.36
CA CYS A 230 10.65 9.27 11.13
C CYS A 230 11.38 7.93 11.02
N VAL A 231 12.69 7.93 11.21
CA VAL A 231 13.53 6.72 11.38
C VAL A 231 14.18 6.71 12.78
N ASN A 232 14.99 5.69 13.09
CA ASN A 232 15.64 5.49 14.38
C ASN A 232 14.70 5.33 15.59
N ALA A 233 13.54 4.70 15.38
CA ALA A 233 12.51 4.47 16.40
C ALA A 233 11.91 5.76 16.99
N GLU A 234 11.99 6.86 16.25
CA GLU A 234 11.19 8.06 16.48
C GLU A 234 9.88 7.99 15.69
N TYR A 235 8.89 8.78 16.14
CA TYR A 235 7.54 8.78 15.58
C TYR A 235 6.98 10.21 15.55
N PRO A 236 6.37 10.64 14.43
CA PRO A 236 5.64 11.89 14.41
C PRO A 236 4.41 11.84 15.34
N PRO A 237 3.96 12.98 15.88
CA PRO A 237 2.75 13.03 16.69
C PRO A 237 1.52 12.67 15.84
N ASN A 238 0.54 12.02 16.47
CA ASN A 238 -0.67 11.52 15.80
C ASN A 238 -1.96 11.79 16.57
N ASP A 239 -1.88 12.60 17.62
CA ASP A 239 -2.97 12.92 18.54
C ASP A 239 -3.90 14.02 18.01
N SER A 240 -3.35 15.00 17.29
CA SER A 240 -4.13 16.02 16.56
C SER A 240 -3.42 16.47 15.28
N TYR A 241 -4.17 17.08 14.36
CA TYR A 241 -3.59 17.63 13.13
C TYR A 241 -2.76 18.88 13.42
N GLU A 242 -3.18 19.68 14.40
CA GLU A 242 -2.52 20.87 14.86
C GLU A 242 -1.13 20.55 15.44
N ASN A 243 -1.04 19.51 16.29
CA ASN A 243 0.23 19.08 16.86
C ASN A 243 1.18 18.53 15.77
N LEU A 244 0.62 17.82 14.78
CA LEU A 244 1.39 17.38 13.61
C LEU A 244 1.89 18.57 12.78
N LEU A 245 1.08 19.61 12.58
CA LEU A 245 1.49 20.82 11.86
C LEU A 245 2.62 21.56 12.57
N ASP A 246 2.55 21.70 13.90
CA ASP A 246 3.60 22.35 14.67
C ASP A 246 4.90 21.55 14.64
N TRP A 247 4.80 20.22 14.78
CA TRP A 247 5.96 19.34 14.62
C TRP A 247 6.59 19.44 13.21
N VAL A 248 5.77 19.47 12.16
CA VAL A 248 6.23 19.61 10.76
C VAL A 248 6.95 20.95 10.55
N LYS A 249 6.51 22.04 11.18
CA LYS A 249 7.19 23.35 11.12
C LYS A 249 8.59 23.31 11.72
N GLU A 250 8.78 22.54 12.79
CA GLU A 250 10.06 22.45 13.50
C GLU A 250 11.05 21.51 12.80
N HIS A 251 10.55 20.46 12.14
CA HIS A 251 11.39 19.32 11.72
C HIS A 251 11.55 19.14 10.21
N LEU A 252 10.76 19.81 9.37
CA LEU A 252 10.77 19.62 7.92
C LEU A 252 11.02 20.92 7.15
N ASP A 253 11.40 20.77 5.88
CA ASP A 253 11.60 21.90 4.96
C ASP A 253 10.36 22.79 4.88
N ARG A 254 10.59 24.11 4.75
CA ARG A 254 9.56 25.18 4.77
C ARG A 254 8.34 24.95 3.87
N ASP A 255 8.48 24.15 2.82
CA ASP A 255 7.40 23.86 1.88
C ASP A 255 6.33 22.96 2.51
N PHE A 256 6.70 21.97 3.34
CA PHE A 256 5.74 21.04 3.92
C PHE A 256 4.78 21.72 4.90
N PRO A 257 5.22 22.57 5.84
CA PRO A 257 4.31 23.34 6.67
C PRO A 257 3.31 24.18 5.86
N VAL A 258 3.78 24.85 4.81
CA VAL A 258 2.94 25.69 3.95
C VAL A 258 1.87 24.84 3.27
N ILE A 259 2.26 23.70 2.70
CA ILE A 259 1.36 22.77 2.04
C ILE A 259 0.35 22.16 3.02
N LEU A 260 0.79 21.67 4.18
CA LEU A 260 -0.10 21.02 5.13
C LEU A 260 -1.06 22.05 5.76
N ASN A 261 -0.62 23.29 5.98
CA ASN A 261 -1.50 24.35 6.47
C ASN A 261 -2.60 24.72 5.46
N SER A 262 -2.37 24.55 4.16
CA SER A 262 -3.41 24.70 3.12
C SER A 262 -4.17 23.40 2.83
N THR A 263 -3.95 22.33 3.59
CA THR A 263 -4.59 21.04 3.34
C THR A 263 -5.76 20.82 4.30
N LYS A 264 -6.93 20.50 3.74
CA LYS A 264 -8.10 20.08 4.52
C LYS A 264 -8.05 18.58 4.79
N LEU A 265 -7.94 18.20 6.06
CA LEU A 265 -7.95 16.81 6.50
C LEU A 265 -9.27 16.11 6.11
N CYS A 266 -9.16 14.96 5.44
CA CYS A 266 -10.29 14.18 4.92
C CYS A 266 -10.37 12.76 5.53
N SER A 267 -9.37 12.33 6.29
CA SER A 267 -9.35 11.06 7.04
C SER A 267 -8.74 11.26 8.43
N PRO A 268 -8.92 10.32 9.37
CA PRO A 268 -8.14 10.30 10.60
C PRO A 268 -6.63 10.23 10.33
N LEU A 269 -5.83 10.69 11.30
CA LEU A 269 -4.39 10.41 11.36
C LEU A 269 -4.19 8.94 11.74
N VAL A 270 -3.47 8.20 10.88
CA VAL A 270 -3.17 6.79 11.12
C VAL A 270 -1.68 6.64 11.37
N SER A 271 -1.33 6.22 12.58
CA SER A 271 0.06 5.96 12.94
C SER A 271 0.48 4.53 12.60
N HIS A 272 1.69 4.42 12.11
CA HIS A 272 2.36 3.18 11.78
C HIS A 272 3.67 3.13 12.54
N HIS A 273 3.62 2.54 13.73
CA HIS A 273 4.80 2.34 14.58
C HIS A 273 5.40 0.94 14.43
N ARG A 274 4.83 0.13 13.54
CA ARG A 274 5.17 -1.28 13.42
C ARG A 274 6.34 -1.48 12.45
N ALA A 275 7.50 -1.00 12.90
CA ALA A 275 8.80 -1.10 12.24
C ALA A 275 9.40 -2.52 12.27
N ILE A 276 8.56 -3.57 12.28
CA ILE A 276 8.99 -4.97 12.30
C ILE A 276 8.53 -5.71 11.05
N ASP A 277 9.37 -6.52 10.42
CA ASP A 277 8.92 -7.46 9.41
C ASP A 277 9.47 -8.86 9.69
N ASP A 278 8.71 -9.88 9.33
CA ASP A 278 9.10 -11.26 9.58
C ASP A 278 9.70 -11.83 8.29
N ARG A 279 11.04 -11.86 8.22
CA ARG A 279 11.74 -12.52 7.12
C ARG A 279 11.62 -14.02 7.28
N LYS A 280 10.89 -14.65 6.38
CA LYS A 280 10.74 -16.11 6.28
C LYS A 280 11.78 -16.65 5.31
N TYR A 281 12.71 -17.49 5.77
CA TYR A 281 13.77 -18.05 4.95
C TYR A 281 13.30 -19.34 4.26
N VAL A 282 12.31 -19.23 3.38
CA VAL A 282 11.75 -20.38 2.63
C VAL A 282 12.81 -21.07 1.78
N GLU A 283 13.78 -20.32 1.28
CA GLU A 283 14.92 -20.79 0.49
C GLU A 283 15.79 -21.80 1.25
N SER A 284 15.88 -21.68 2.58
CA SER A 284 16.68 -22.57 3.43
C SER A 284 16.12 -23.99 3.53
N LEU A 285 14.84 -24.17 3.18
CA LEU A 285 14.16 -25.46 3.27
C LEU A 285 14.43 -26.35 2.06
N GLY A 286 14.75 -25.76 0.90
CA GLY A 286 15.03 -26.48 -0.34
C GLY A 286 13.99 -27.57 -0.63
N LYS A 287 14.45 -28.83 -0.78
CA LYS A 287 13.58 -29.99 -1.06
C LYS A 287 12.61 -30.37 0.08
N LYS A 288 12.77 -29.81 1.28
CA LYS A 288 11.80 -29.99 2.37
C LYS A 288 10.53 -29.17 2.17
N TRP A 289 10.57 -28.16 1.30
CA TRP A 289 9.36 -27.41 0.94
C TRP A 289 8.32 -28.35 0.31
N PRO A 290 7.05 -28.31 0.75
CA PRO A 290 6.06 -29.22 0.22
C PRO A 290 5.76 -28.92 -1.24
N ARG A 291 5.50 -29.98 -1.99
CA ARG A 291 4.98 -29.85 -3.35
C ARG A 291 3.60 -29.20 -3.29
N ASN A 292 3.26 -28.49 -4.37
CA ASN A 292 1.96 -27.87 -4.62
C ASN A 292 1.60 -26.68 -3.72
N TYR A 293 2.55 -26.17 -2.92
CA TYR A 293 2.32 -25.03 -2.04
C TYR A 293 3.26 -23.88 -2.38
N ILE A 294 2.72 -22.66 -2.46
CA ILE A 294 3.46 -21.43 -2.75
C ILE A 294 3.14 -20.40 -1.68
N LEU A 295 4.18 -19.78 -1.11
CA LEU A 295 4.14 -18.72 -0.10
C LEU A 295 4.81 -17.45 -0.62
#